data_AF-A0A7Y0FX57-F1
#
_entry.id   AF-A0A7Y0FX57-F1
#
_cell.length_a   1.000
_cell.length_b   1.000
_cell.length_c   1.000
_cell.angle_alpha   90.00
_cell.angle_beta   90.00
_cell.angle_gamma   90.00
#
_symmetry.space_group_name_H-M   'P 1'
#
loop_
_entity.id
_entity.type
_entity.pdbx_description
1 polymer ?
#
loop_
_entity_poly.entity_id
_entity_poly.type
_entity_poly.pdbx_seq_one_letter_code
_entity_poly.pdbx_strand_id
1 'polypeptide(L)'
;MQTREARILGPISELFIERHLLPERKAWRGEMSLAGVFWVYGVFVSAELAMLYVIALYLDQIWVQQTLILAFGFYTPWVLVAIWRCADIASPFWATMVRWLNVAWGLNTAFILLFLQFDLLLRYAQG
;
A
#
# COMPACT_ATOMS: atom_id res chain seq x y z
N MET A 1 30.07 -25.91 -16.90
CA MET A 1 28.64 -25.59 -16.75
C MET A 1 28.38 -25.23 -15.29
N GLN A 2 27.73 -24.07 -15.06
CA GLN A 2 27.04 -23.69 -13.82
C GLN A 2 27.80 -23.03 -12.63
N THR A 3 28.79 -22.16 -12.82
CA THR A 3 29.32 -21.32 -11.69
C THR A 3 29.92 -19.97 -12.11
N ARG A 4 29.31 -19.23 -13.04
CA ARG A 4 29.75 -17.85 -13.35
C ARG A 4 28.67 -16.77 -13.40
N GLU A 5 27.39 -17.12 -13.42
CA GLU A 5 26.31 -16.12 -13.56
C GLU A 5 25.81 -15.52 -12.23
N ALA A 6 26.10 -16.15 -11.09
CA ALA A 6 25.62 -15.68 -9.78
C ALA A 6 26.40 -14.49 -9.18
N ARG A 7 27.46 -13.97 -9.84
CA ARG A 7 28.33 -12.93 -9.27
C ARG A 7 27.99 -11.50 -9.69
N ILE A 8 27.09 -11.31 -10.67
CA ILE A 8 26.82 -9.97 -11.25
C ILE A 8 25.62 -9.27 -10.58
N LEU A 9 24.82 -9.98 -9.76
CA LEU A 9 23.70 -9.39 -9.01
C LEU A 9 24.08 -8.83 -7.62
N GLY A 10 25.35 -8.87 -7.22
CA GLY A 10 25.79 -8.69 -5.83
C GLY A 10 25.54 -7.32 -5.18
N PRO A 11 25.93 -6.18 -5.78
CA PRO A 11 25.89 -4.91 -5.05
C PRO A 11 24.59 -4.12 -5.23
N ILE A 12 23.96 -4.15 -6.40
CA ILE A 12 22.75 -3.34 -6.68
C ILE A 12 21.51 -3.96 -6.04
N SER A 13 21.39 -5.29 -6.06
CA SER A 13 20.24 -5.96 -5.45
C SER A 13 20.28 -5.88 -3.92
N GLU A 14 21.46 -6.03 -3.30
CA GLU A 14 21.64 -5.85 -1.86
C GLU A 14 21.34 -4.41 -1.44
N LEU A 15 21.84 -3.40 -2.15
CA LEU A 15 21.55 -2.00 -1.85
C LEU A 15 20.05 -1.66 -2.02
N PHE A 16 19.39 -2.26 -3.01
CA PHE A 16 17.95 -2.11 -3.23
C PHE A 16 17.13 -2.77 -2.11
N ILE A 17 17.48 -4.01 -1.73
CA ILE A 17 16.86 -4.73 -0.63
C ILE A 17 17.03 -3.96 0.68
N GLU A 18 18.23 -3.46 0.96
CA GLU A 18 18.48 -2.71 2.18
C GLU A 18 17.70 -1.40 2.23
N ARG A 19 17.64 -0.68 1.11
CA ARG A 19 17.01 0.64 1.09
C ARG A 19 15.48 0.60 1.07
N HIS A 20 14.89 -0.35 0.35
CA HIS A 20 13.44 -0.40 0.17
C HIS A 20 12.79 -1.43 1.10
N LEU A 21 13.35 -2.64 1.21
CA LEU A 21 12.72 -3.70 1.98
C LEU A 21 13.03 -3.62 3.48
N LEU A 22 14.14 -3.01 3.94
CA LEU A 22 14.39 -2.89 5.39
C LEU A 22 13.42 -1.92 6.09
N PRO A 23 13.15 -0.70 5.58
CA PRO A 23 12.15 0.17 6.19
C PRO A 23 10.76 -0.46 6.18
N GLU A 24 10.36 -1.07 5.06
CA GLU A 24 9.08 -1.77 4.93
C GLU A 24 8.96 -2.95 5.90
N ARG A 25 10.03 -3.73 6.06
CA ARG A 25 10.07 -4.84 7.02
C ARG A 25 10.01 -4.35 8.46
N LYS A 26 10.67 -3.24 8.79
CA LYS A 26 10.61 -2.62 10.13
C LYS A 26 9.20 -2.09 10.43
N ALA A 27 8.58 -1.42 9.47
CA ALA A 27 7.18 -0.98 9.57
C ALA A 27 6.25 -2.19 9.79
N TRP A 28 6.42 -3.24 8.99
CA TRP A 28 5.63 -4.47 9.11
C TRP A 28 5.80 -5.15 10.46
N ARG A 29 6.98 -5.07 11.07
CA ARG A 29 7.25 -5.67 12.38
C ARG A 29 6.77 -4.83 13.57
N GLY A 30 6.26 -3.62 13.33
CA GLY A 30 5.89 -2.71 14.42
C GLY A 30 7.07 -1.98 15.06
N GLU A 31 8.25 -2.00 14.41
CA GLU A 31 9.49 -1.43 14.96
C GLU A 31 9.64 0.08 14.65
N MET A 32 8.69 0.67 13.92
CA MET A 32 8.70 2.08 13.52
C MET A 32 7.67 2.90 14.27
N SER A 33 7.94 4.20 14.44
CA SER A 33 6.99 5.12 15.08
C SER A 33 5.62 5.08 14.41
N LEU A 34 4.55 4.95 15.19
CA LEU A 34 3.17 4.97 14.70
C LEU A 34 2.88 6.19 13.81
N ALA A 35 3.29 7.39 14.23
CA ALA A 35 3.05 8.62 13.48
C ALA A 35 3.74 8.59 12.10
N GLY A 36 5.00 8.14 12.04
CA GLY A 36 5.71 8.00 10.77
C GLY A 36 5.04 6.99 9.83
N VAL A 37 4.63 5.83 10.35
CA VAL A 37 3.96 4.81 9.53
C VAL A 37 2.61 5.28 9.04
N PHE A 38 1.81 5.91 9.91
CA PHE A 38 0.50 6.43 9.58
C PHE A 38 0.56 7.56 8.53
N TRP A 39 1.43 8.56 8.70
CA TRP A 39 1.48 9.69 7.78
C TRP A 39 2.16 9.35 6.45
N VAL A 40 3.27 8.61 6.48
CA VAL A 40 4.02 8.31 5.24
C VAL A 40 3.33 7.20 4.46
N TYR A 41 3.19 6.02 5.03
CA TYR A 41 2.60 4.89 4.32
C TYR A 41 1.07 5.03 4.28
N GLY A 42 0.44 5.34 5.41
CA GLY A 42 -1.01 5.50 5.43
C GLY A 42 -1.47 6.62 4.51
N VAL A 43 -1.05 7.86 4.75
CA VAL A 43 -1.63 9.03 4.06
C VAL A 43 -0.91 9.32 2.74
N PHE A 44 0.40 9.54 2.75
CA PHE A 44 1.12 10.04 1.59
C PHE A 44 1.11 9.04 0.42
N VAL A 45 1.50 7.78 0.66
CA VAL A 45 1.53 6.75 -0.39
C VAL A 45 0.12 6.44 -0.91
N SER A 46 -0.89 6.37 -0.03
CA SER A 46 -2.28 6.19 -0.48
C SER A 46 -2.76 7.38 -1.33
N ALA A 47 -2.40 8.61 -0.97
CA ALA A 47 -2.77 9.79 -1.75
C ALA A 47 -2.11 9.78 -3.15
N GLU A 48 -0.86 9.35 -3.24
CA GLU A 48 -0.15 9.18 -4.51
C GLU A 48 -0.83 8.14 -5.40
N LEU A 49 -1.15 6.95 -4.87
CA LEU A 49 -1.88 5.93 -5.61
C LEU A 49 -3.27 6.43 -6.06
N ALA A 50 -3.96 7.20 -5.22
CA ALA A 50 -5.27 7.77 -5.55
C ALA A 50 -5.15 8.82 -6.66
N MET A 51 -4.13 9.66 -6.62
CA MET A 51 -3.84 10.63 -7.68
C MET A 51 -3.52 9.93 -9.00
N LEU A 52 -2.72 8.87 -8.98
CA LEU A 52 -2.44 8.05 -10.18
C LEU A 52 -3.72 7.44 -10.74
N TYR A 53 -4.66 7.01 -9.88
CA TYR A 53 -5.95 6.49 -10.32
C TYR A 53 -6.79 7.57 -11.00
N VAL A 54 -6.86 8.78 -10.42
CA VAL A 54 -7.57 9.92 -11.02
C VAL A 54 -6.98 10.30 -12.38
N ILE A 55 -5.64 10.28 -12.51
CA ILE A 55 -4.97 10.53 -13.79
C ILE A 55 -5.34 9.44 -14.81
N ALA A 56 -5.32 8.16 -14.42
CA ALA A 56 -5.71 7.06 -15.29
C ALA A 56 -7.19 7.12 -15.70
N LEU A 57 -8.04 7.66 -14.83
CA LEU A 57 -9.44 7.96 -15.14
C LEU A 57 -9.59 9.10 -16.14
N TYR A 58 -8.83 10.19 -15.98
CA TYR A 58 -8.85 11.32 -16.92
C TYR A 58 -8.32 10.94 -18.32
N LEU A 59 -7.38 9.99 -18.39
CA LEU A 59 -6.81 9.50 -19.65
C LEU A 59 -7.57 8.29 -20.23
N ASP A 60 -8.71 7.90 -19.65
CA ASP A 60 -9.51 6.73 -20.03
C ASP A 60 -8.71 5.41 -20.16
N GLN A 61 -7.64 5.27 -19.38
CA GLN A 61 -6.79 4.08 -19.40
C GLN A 61 -7.33 2.98 -18.49
N ILE A 62 -8.29 2.21 -19.00
CA ILE A 62 -8.98 1.13 -18.26
C ILE A 62 -7.99 0.12 -17.65
N TRP A 63 -6.97 -0.29 -18.41
CA TRP A 63 -5.95 -1.23 -17.91
C TRP A 63 -5.19 -0.69 -16.70
N VAL A 64 -4.80 0.59 -16.73
CA VAL A 64 -4.08 1.24 -15.62
C VAL A 64 -5.00 1.40 -14.41
N GLN A 65 -6.28 1.75 -14.62
CA GLN A 65 -7.28 1.79 -13.55
C GLN A 65 -7.44 0.44 -12.86
N GLN A 66 -7.56 -0.67 -13.61
CA GLN A 66 -7.65 -2.02 -13.05
C GLN A 66 -6.39 -2.40 -12.26
N THR A 67 -5.20 -2.12 -12.81
CA THR A 67 -3.94 -2.39 -12.11
C THR A 67 -3.84 -1.61 -10.81
N LEU A 68 -4.25 -0.34 -10.81
CA LEU A 68 -4.23 0.51 -9.61
C LEU A 68 -5.26 0.07 -8.56
N ILE A 69 -6.46 -0.38 -8.97
CA ILE A 69 -7.46 -0.96 -8.05
C ILE A 69 -6.86 -2.19 -7.33
N LEU A 70 -6.23 -3.09 -8.09
CA LEU A 70 -5.59 -4.27 -7.51
C LEU A 70 -4.41 -3.89 -6.61
N ALA A 71 -3.57 -2.96 -7.05
CA ALA A 71 -2.44 -2.47 -6.26
C ALA A 71 -2.91 -1.88 -4.93
N PHE A 72 -3.94 -1.03 -4.94
CA PHE A 72 -4.58 -0.54 -3.72
C PHE A 72 -5.14 -1.67 -2.86
N GLY A 73 -5.83 -2.63 -3.47
CA GLY A 73 -6.42 -3.77 -2.78
C GLY A 73 -5.40 -4.63 -2.04
N PHE A 74 -4.17 -4.75 -2.56
CA PHE A 74 -3.07 -5.42 -1.85
C PHE A 74 -2.35 -4.50 -0.85
N TYR A 75 -2.20 -3.23 -1.21
CA TYR A 75 -1.51 -2.24 -0.39
C TYR A 75 -2.25 -1.92 0.90
N THR A 76 -3.58 -1.79 0.86
CA THR A 76 -4.37 -1.40 2.03
C THR A 76 -4.30 -2.42 3.17
N PRO A 77 -4.54 -3.73 2.98
CA PRO A 77 -4.33 -4.72 4.03
C PRO A 77 -2.91 -4.67 4.59
N TRP A 78 -1.93 -4.42 3.72
CA TRP A 78 -0.55 -4.28 4.15
C TRP A 78 -0.39 -3.09 5.12
N VAL A 79 -0.71 -1.88 4.69
CA VAL A 79 -0.50 -0.69 5.53
C VAL A 79 -1.32 -0.74 6.81
N LEU A 80 -2.54 -1.30 6.78
CA LEU A 80 -3.37 -1.46 7.97
C LEU A 80 -2.74 -2.40 8.99
N VAL A 81 -2.14 -3.51 8.58
CA VAL A 81 -1.42 -4.42 9.48
C VAL A 81 -0.16 -3.77 10.04
N ALA A 82 0.59 -3.03 9.21
CA ALA A 82 1.78 -2.29 9.66
C ALA A 82 1.41 -1.25 10.74
N ILE A 83 0.40 -0.41 10.47
CA ILE A 83 -0.12 0.58 11.43
C ILE A 83 -0.61 -0.11 12.71
N TRP A 84 -1.35 -1.22 12.58
CA TRP A 84 -1.87 -1.96 13.73
C TRP A 84 -0.74 -2.46 14.65
N ARG A 85 0.33 -3.01 14.08
CA ARG A 85 1.50 -3.49 14.85
C ARG A 85 2.30 -2.34 15.45
N CYS A 86 2.43 -1.22 14.73
CA CYS A 86 3.08 -0.02 15.26
C CYS A 86 2.26 0.66 16.37
N ALA A 87 0.98 0.32 16.53
CA ALA A 87 0.16 0.83 17.62
C ALA A 87 0.59 0.30 18.99
N ASP A 88 1.21 -0.89 19.05
CA ASP A 88 1.58 -1.56 20.31
C ASP A 88 2.70 -0.83 21.07
N ILE A 89 3.51 -0.03 20.37
CA ILE A 89 4.57 0.81 20.94
C ILE A 89 4.13 2.25 21.24
N ALA A 90 2.90 2.63 20.85
CA ALA A 90 2.35 3.96 21.10
C ALA A 90 1.67 4.05 22.47
N SER A 91 1.38 5.28 22.92
CA SER A 91 0.62 5.44 24.17
C SER A 91 -0.80 4.84 24.04
N PRO A 92 -1.41 4.35 25.14
CA PRO A 92 -2.66 3.60 25.08
C PRO A 92 -3.82 4.34 24.39
N PHE A 93 -3.86 5.67 24.54
CA PHE A 93 -4.85 6.53 23.87
C PHE A 93 -4.70 6.48 22.35
N TRP A 94 -3.49 6.75 21.83
CA TRP A 94 -3.22 6.75 20.39
C TRP A 94 -3.38 5.36 19.78
N ALA A 95 -2.96 4.31 20.51
CA ALA A 95 -3.12 2.93 20.07
C ALA A 95 -4.59 2.55 19.87
N THR A 96 -5.46 2.91 20.82
CA THR A 96 -6.90 2.64 20.72
C THR A 96 -7.54 3.43 19.59
N MET A 97 -7.21 4.72 19.49
CA MET A 97 -7.74 5.60 18.45
C MET A 97 -7.38 5.10 17.05
N VAL A 98 -6.11 4.73 16.83
CA VAL A 98 -5.64 4.30 15.50
C VAL A 98 -6.23 2.94 15.11
N ARG A 99 -6.52 2.06 16.07
CA ARG A 99 -7.16 0.76 15.80
C ARG A 99 -8.58 0.94 15.28
N TRP A 100 -9.38 1.79 15.93
CA TRP A 100 -10.73 2.12 15.45
C TRP A 100 -10.70 2.83 14.10
N LEU A 101 -9.78 3.79 13.93
CA LEU A 101 -9.57 4.48 12.67
C LEU A 101 -9.20 3.50 11.55
N ASN A 102 -8.30 2.54 11.81
CA ASN A 102 -7.89 1.52 10.85
C ASN A 102 -9.06 0.63 10.42
N VAL A 103 -9.94 0.23 11.35
CA VAL A 103 -11.14 -0.56 11.00
C VAL A 103 -12.07 0.24 10.09
N ALA A 104 -12.37 1.49 10.48
CA ALA A 104 -13.21 2.38 9.68
C ALA A 104 -12.62 2.63 8.29
N TRP A 105 -11.31 2.87 8.23
CA TRP A 105 -10.59 3.09 6.98
C TRP A 105 -10.56 1.84 6.10
N GLY A 106 -10.28 0.66 6.66
CA GLY A 106 -10.31 -0.60 5.92
C GLY A 106 -11.68 -0.87 5.29
N LEU A 107 -12.75 -0.66 6.07
CA LEU A 107 -14.11 -0.82 5.57
C LEU A 107 -14.45 0.20 4.48
N ASN A 108 -14.11 1.48 4.69
CA ASN A 108 -14.32 2.52 3.70
C ASN A 108 -13.58 2.22 2.39
N THR A 109 -12.32 1.80 2.47
CA THR A 109 -11.51 1.47 1.29
C THR A 109 -12.09 0.26 0.55
N ALA A 110 -12.56 -0.76 1.27
CA ALA A 110 -13.22 -1.91 0.65
C ALA A 110 -14.46 -1.48 -0.16
N PHE A 111 -15.28 -0.58 0.38
CA PHE A 111 -16.44 -0.03 -0.35
C PHE A 111 -16.03 0.78 -1.58
N ILE A 112 -15.01 1.63 -1.47
CA ILE A 112 -14.50 2.41 -2.60
C ILE A 112 -13.99 1.48 -3.70
N LEU A 113 -13.14 0.51 -3.38
CA LEU A 113 -12.59 -0.41 -4.36
C LEU A 113 -13.68 -1.27 -5.03
N LEU A 114 -14.67 -1.71 -4.27
CA LEU A 114 -15.82 -2.42 -4.81
C LEU A 114 -16.61 -1.54 -5.79
N PHE A 115 -16.88 -0.28 -5.43
CA PHE A 115 -17.57 0.66 -6.32
C PHE A 115 -16.78 0.95 -7.60
N LEU A 116 -15.48 1.21 -7.49
CA LEU A 116 -14.61 1.46 -8.64
C LEU A 116 -14.51 0.23 -9.54
N GLN A 117 -14.45 -0.98 -8.97
CA GLN A 117 -14.43 -2.22 -9.73
C GLN A 117 -15.74 -2.44 -10.49
N PHE A 118 -16.89 -2.12 -9.87
CA PHE A 118 -18.19 -2.19 -10.54
C PHE A 118 -18.32 -1.16 -11.66
N ASP A 119 -17.92 0.10 -11.44
CA ASP A 119 -17.92 1.15 -12.48
C ASP A 119 -17.06 0.73 -13.67
N LEU A 120 -15.86 0.20 -13.42
CA LEU A 120 -14.95 -0.25 -14.46
C LEU A 120 -15.50 -1.44 -15.26
N LEU A 121 -16.14 -2.41 -14.60
CA LEU A 121 -16.83 -3.52 -15.28
C LEU A 121 -18.00 -3.02 -16.13
N LEU A 122 -18.75 -2.03 -15.65
CA LEU A 122 -19.88 -1.46 -16.38
C LEU A 122 -19.41 -0.72 -17.64
N ARG A 123 -18.35 0.09 -17.53
CA ARG A 123 -17.72 0.77 -18.67
C ARG A 123 -17.18 -0.23 -19.69
N TYR A 124 -16.52 -1.29 -19.22
CA TYR A 124 -16.04 -2.35 -20.10
C TYR A 124 -17.18 -3.08 -20.83
N ALA A 125 -18.34 -3.26 -20.18
CA ALA A 125 -19.52 -3.87 -20.79
C ALA A 125 -20.25 -2.96 -21.78
N GLN A 126 -20.10 -1.63 -21.66
CA GLN A 126 -20.77 -0.64 -22.51
C GLN A 126 -19.99 -0.31 -23.79
N GLY A 127 -18.68 -0.58 -23.84
CA GLY A 127 -17.83 -0.37 -25.02
C GLY A 127 -17.30 1.05 -25.13
#